data_AF-A0A2S8BC59-F1
#
_entry.id   AF-A0A2S8BC59-F1
#
_cell.length_a   1.000
_cell.length_b   1.000
_cell.length_c   1.000
_cell.angle_alpha   90.00
_cell.angle_beta   90.00
_cell.angle_gamma   90.00
#
_symmetry.space_group_name_H-M   'P 1'
#
loop_
_entity.id
_entity.type
_entity.pdbx_description
1 polymer ?
#
loop_
_entity_poly.entity_id
_entity_poly.type
_entity_poly.pdbx_seq_one_letter_code
_entity_poly.pdbx_strand_id
1 'polypeptide(L)'
;MSCQAAGPMGAQAANTVVSRIAGTEPAALNQAFTGQAMSLGRRAATIQLARLDDTPINAYVGGRVGAAIKEAVCKATVWSIRHAAAKPASVFWIKGGRRPAPAEQNELV
;
A
#
# COMPACT_ATOMS: atom_id res chain seq x y z
N MET A 1 -0.32 -11.06 -2.79
CA MET A 1 0.01 -10.50 -1.46
C MET A 1 -0.14 -9.00 -1.56
N SER A 2 -1.09 -8.36 -0.86
CA SER A 2 -1.37 -6.92 -1.08
C SER A 2 -1.70 -6.15 0.20
N CYS A 3 -1.26 -6.64 1.36
CA CYS A 3 -1.52 -5.97 2.64
C CYS A 3 -0.93 -4.54 2.70
N GLN A 4 0.15 -4.28 1.97
CA GLN A 4 0.74 -2.93 1.90
C GLN A 4 -0.21 -1.89 1.26
N ALA A 5 -1.10 -2.32 0.37
CA ALA A 5 -2.04 -1.42 -0.29
C ALA A 5 -3.25 -1.11 0.61
N ALA A 6 -3.53 -1.93 1.62
CA ALA A 6 -4.78 -1.84 2.39
C ALA A 6 -4.98 -0.47 3.05
N GLY A 7 -3.97 0.06 3.73
CA GLY A 7 -4.05 1.38 4.39
C GLY A 7 -4.26 2.52 3.38
N PRO A 8 -3.35 2.71 2.40
CA PRO A 8 -3.49 3.72 1.36
C PRO A 8 -4.79 3.61 0.54
N MET A 9 -5.24 2.40 0.22
CA MET A 9 -6.50 2.18 -0.49
C MET A 9 -7.71 2.52 0.38
N GLY A 10 -7.66 2.22 1.68
CA GLY A 10 -8.70 2.64 2.62
C GLY A 10 -8.84 4.16 2.71
N ALA A 11 -7.72 4.89 2.73
CA ALA A 11 -7.73 6.36 2.70
C ALA A 11 -8.29 6.91 1.38
N GLN A 12 -7.90 6.34 0.24
CA GLN A 12 -8.42 6.74 -1.07
C GLN A 12 -9.93 6.43 -1.22
N ALA A 13 -10.39 5.31 -0.68
CA ALA A 13 -11.80 4.95 -0.64
C ALA A 13 -12.61 5.95 0.21
N ALA A 14 -12.10 6.34 1.38
CA ALA A 14 -12.73 7.37 2.20
C ALA A 14 -12.83 8.71 1.46
N ASN A 15 -11.76 9.14 0.79
CA ASN A 15 -11.76 10.34 -0.04
C ASN A 15 -12.80 10.26 -1.17
N THR A 16 -12.93 9.11 -1.82
CA THR A 16 -13.92 8.87 -2.87
C THR A 16 -15.35 9.04 -2.34
N VAL A 17 -15.65 8.48 -1.17
CA VAL A 17 -16.97 8.62 -0.52
C VAL A 17 -17.26 10.09 -0.20
N VAL A 18 -16.29 10.80 0.38
CA VAL A 18 -16.42 12.23 0.71
C VAL A 18 -16.65 13.07 -0.54
N SER A 19 -15.88 12.85 -1.62
CA SER A 19 -16.06 13.55 -2.90
C SER A 19 -17.46 13.36 -3.46
N ARG A 20 -18.00 12.14 -3.40
CA ARG A 20 -19.36 11.83 -3.87
C ARG A 20 -20.44 12.51 -3.02
N ILE A 21 -20.28 12.53 -1.69
CA ILE A 21 -21.19 13.25 -0.80
C ILE A 21 -21.18 14.75 -1.11
N ALA A 22 -20.02 15.30 -1.45
CA ALA A 22 -19.86 16.71 -1.84
C ALA A 22 -20.30 17.03 -3.28
N GLY A 23 -20.71 16.04 -4.08
CA GLY A 23 -21.06 16.23 -5.50
C GLY A 23 -19.88 16.56 -6.41
N THR A 24 -18.67 16.17 -6.02
CA THR A 24 -17.42 16.41 -6.78
C THR A 24 -16.87 15.11 -7.38
N GLU A 25 -16.15 15.22 -8.50
CA GLU A 25 -15.53 14.07 -9.14
C GLU A 25 -14.41 13.47 -8.26
N PRO A 26 -14.46 12.16 -7.93
CA PRO A 26 -13.41 11.51 -7.16
C PRO A 26 -12.06 11.49 -7.88
N ALA A 27 -10.97 11.60 -7.12
CA ALA A 27 -9.63 11.43 -7.70
C ALA A 27 -9.39 9.97 -8.14
N ALA A 28 -8.72 9.78 -9.27
CA ALA A 28 -8.32 8.46 -9.74
C ALA A 28 -7.37 7.77 -8.74
N LEU A 29 -7.52 6.43 -8.62
CA LEU A 29 -6.69 5.61 -7.74
C LEU A 29 -5.21 5.71 -8.13
N ASN A 30 -4.36 5.93 -7.14
CA ASN A 30 -2.92 6.07 -7.35
C ASN A 30 -2.12 5.32 -6.28
N GLN A 31 -2.18 3.99 -6.34
CA GLN A 31 -1.46 3.09 -5.46
C GLN A 31 -0.06 2.74 -6.01
N ALA A 32 0.98 3.01 -5.23
CA ALA A 32 2.33 2.51 -5.47
C ALA A 32 2.60 1.16 -4.79
N PHE A 33 3.51 0.38 -5.37
CA PHE A 33 4.07 -0.81 -4.73
C PHE A 33 5.57 -0.63 -4.55
N THR A 34 6.17 -1.25 -3.53
CA THR A 34 7.63 -1.16 -3.32
C THR A 34 8.31 -2.52 -3.20
N GLY A 35 7.51 -3.58 -3.18
CA GLY A 35 7.99 -4.94 -3.02
C GLY A 35 6.93 -5.85 -2.43
N GLN A 36 7.34 -7.08 -2.17
CA GLN A 36 6.53 -8.13 -1.59
C GLN A 36 7.30 -8.76 -0.44
N ALA A 37 6.67 -8.92 0.72
CA ALA A 37 7.29 -9.48 1.91
C ALA A 37 6.59 -10.77 2.35
N MET A 38 7.36 -11.81 2.68
CA MET A 38 6.87 -13.06 3.25
C MET A 38 7.65 -13.42 4.51
N SER A 39 6.94 -13.63 5.62
CA SER A 39 7.55 -14.09 6.87
C SER A 39 7.53 -15.61 6.94
N LEU A 40 8.62 -16.23 7.40
CA LEU A 40 8.74 -17.66 7.67
C LEU A 40 8.86 -17.94 9.19
N GLY A 41 8.62 -16.92 10.02
CA GLY A 41 8.68 -17.00 11.49
C GLY A 41 9.69 -16.03 12.10
N ARG A 42 10.06 -16.26 13.37
CA ARG A 42 10.90 -15.33 14.17
C ARG A 42 12.31 -15.08 13.60
N ARG A 43 12.81 -15.96 12.73
CA ARG A 43 14.23 -15.94 12.30
C ARG A 43 14.44 -15.74 10.81
N ALA A 44 13.38 -15.78 10.02
CA ALA A 44 13.49 -15.71 8.56
C ALA A 44 12.28 -15.02 7.95
N ALA A 45 12.55 -14.12 7.02
CA ALA A 45 11.57 -13.58 6.08
C ALA A 45 12.31 -13.21 4.78
N THR A 46 11.56 -13.04 3.70
CA THR A 46 12.04 -12.50 2.42
C THR A 46 11.27 -11.23 2.08
N ILE A 47 11.97 -10.27 1.51
CA ILE A 47 11.41 -9.02 0.98
C ILE A 47 11.97 -8.86 -0.43
N GLN A 48 11.14 -9.18 -1.42
CA GLN A 48 11.42 -8.97 -2.82
C GLN A 48 11.16 -7.50 -3.15
N LEU A 49 12.15 -6.77 -3.67
CA LEU A 49 11.95 -5.38 -4.06
C LEU A 49 11.26 -5.30 -5.42
N ALA A 50 10.47 -4.24 -5.61
CA ALA A 50 9.76 -3.98 -6.85
C ALA A 50 9.77 -2.49 -7.22
N ARG A 51 9.52 -2.20 -8.50
CA ARG A 51 9.18 -0.87 -8.99
C ARG A 51 7.80 -0.44 -8.48
N LEU A 52 7.45 0.84 -8.68
CA LEU A 52 6.15 1.38 -8.23
C LEU A 52 4.93 0.76 -8.93
N ASP A 53 5.15 0.08 -10.04
CA ASP A 53 4.16 -0.71 -10.79
C ASP A 53 4.12 -2.19 -10.37
N ASP A 54 4.77 -2.55 -9.26
CA ASP A 54 4.89 -3.91 -8.73
C ASP A 54 5.78 -4.87 -9.56
N THR A 55 6.46 -4.36 -10.60
CA THR A 55 7.44 -5.17 -11.36
C THR A 55 8.63 -5.51 -10.45
N PRO A 56 8.94 -6.79 -10.21
CA PRO A 56 10.06 -7.17 -9.35
C PRO A 56 11.39 -6.74 -9.99
N ILE A 57 12.33 -6.33 -9.15
CA ILE A 57 13.71 -6.06 -9.55
C ILE A 57 14.63 -7.17 -9.03
N ASN A 58 15.83 -7.31 -9.60
CA ASN A 58 16.80 -8.32 -9.16
C ASN A 58 17.50 -7.93 -7.85
N ALA A 59 16.72 -7.70 -6.79
CA ALA A 59 17.17 -7.33 -5.46
C ALA A 59 16.15 -7.82 -4.42
N TYR A 60 16.65 -8.45 -3.36
CA TYR A 60 15.84 -8.91 -2.25
C TYR A 60 16.60 -8.84 -0.92
N VAL A 61 15.86 -8.80 0.19
CA VAL A 61 16.40 -8.89 1.55
C VAL A 61 15.86 -10.14 2.22
N GLY A 62 16.75 -11.01 2.71
CA GLY A 62 16.40 -12.30 3.29
C GLY A 62 16.81 -12.50 4.75
N GLY A 63 16.48 -13.67 5.28
CA GLY A 63 16.98 -14.16 6.57
C GLY A 63 16.50 -13.35 7.77
N ARG A 64 17.38 -13.19 8.78
CA ARG A 64 17.07 -12.49 10.04
C ARG A 64 16.81 -11.00 9.84
N VAL A 65 17.51 -10.37 8.90
CA VAL A 65 17.28 -8.96 8.56
C VAL A 65 15.88 -8.77 7.99
N GLY A 66 15.47 -9.64 7.05
CA GLY A 66 14.09 -9.66 6.57
C GLY A 66 13.08 -9.84 7.70
N ALA A 67 13.36 -10.74 8.66
CA ALA A 67 12.46 -10.97 9.79
C ALA A 67 12.32 -9.73 10.69
N ALA A 68 13.42 -9.03 10.98
CA ALA A 68 13.42 -7.79 11.74
C ALA A 68 12.63 -6.68 11.02
N ILE A 69 12.83 -6.52 9.71
CA ILE A 69 12.05 -5.57 8.90
C ILE A 69 10.56 -5.92 8.96
N LYS A 70 10.22 -7.20 8.83
CA LYS A 70 8.82 -7.63 8.88
C LYS A 70 8.17 -7.34 10.23
N GLU A 71 8.88 -7.53 11.33
CA GLU A 71 8.40 -7.19 12.66
C GLU A 71 8.18 -5.68 12.80
N ALA A 72 9.12 -4.87 12.31
CA ALA A 72 9.00 -3.42 12.28
C ALA A 72 7.74 -2.97 11.48
N VAL A 73 7.48 -3.57 10.32
CA VAL A 73 6.27 -3.29 9.52
C VAL A 73 4.99 -3.59 10.30
N CYS A 74 4.92 -4.72 11.02
CA CYS A 74 3.75 -5.04 11.83
C CYS A 74 3.54 -4.01 12.96
N LYS A 75 4.61 -3.65 13.68
CA LYS A 75 4.56 -2.63 14.75
C LYS A 75 4.14 -1.27 14.19
N ALA A 76 4.72 -0.86 13.07
CA ALA A 76 4.39 0.38 12.39
C ALA A 76 2.92 0.40 11.96
N THR A 77 2.37 -0.70 11.46
CA THR A 77 0.95 -0.78 11.06
C THR A 77 0.02 -0.49 12.23
N VAL A 78 0.25 -1.13 13.39
CA VAL A 78 -0.56 -0.91 14.60
C VAL A 78 -0.41 0.52 15.11
N TRP A 79 0.82 1.06 15.09
CA TRP A 79 1.08 2.45 15.46
C TRP A 79 0.35 3.43 14.53
N SER A 80 0.40 3.21 13.21
CA SER A 80 -0.26 4.06 12.21
C SER A 80 -1.77 4.06 12.37
N ILE A 81 -2.40 2.93 12.67
CA ILE A 81 -3.85 2.87 12.95
C ILE A 81 -4.20 3.73 14.17
N ARG A 82 -3.42 3.61 15.26
CA ARG A 82 -3.62 4.42 16.47
C ARG A 82 -3.41 5.92 16.19
N HIS A 83 -2.39 6.24 15.40
CA HIS A 83 -2.08 7.62 15.03
C HIS A 83 -3.15 8.24 14.14
N ALA A 84 -3.64 7.48 13.14
CA ALA A 84 -4.72 7.90 12.25
C ALA A 84 -6.04 8.12 13.01
N ALA A 85 -6.33 7.30 14.03
CA ALA A 85 -7.50 7.50 14.88
C ALA A 85 -7.45 8.82 15.67
N ALA A 86 -6.26 9.23 16.11
CA ALA A 86 -6.08 10.50 16.83
C ALA A 86 -5.94 11.72 15.89
N LYS A 87 -5.35 11.53 14.71
CA LYS A 87 -5.04 12.59 13.73
C LYS A 87 -5.29 12.09 12.30
N PRO A 88 -6.54 12.07 11.81
CA PRO A 88 -6.88 11.48 10.51
C PRO A 88 -6.14 12.13 9.32
N ALA A 89 -5.87 13.43 9.40
CA ALA A 89 -5.15 14.17 8.37
C ALA A 89 -3.65 13.79 8.21
N SER A 90 -3.12 12.96 9.11
CA SER A 90 -1.72 12.51 9.07
C SER A 90 -1.47 11.29 8.17
N VAL A 91 -2.52 10.69 7.61
CA VAL A 91 -2.39 9.52 6.73
C VAL A 91 -1.84 9.96 5.38
N PHE A 92 -0.61 9.57 5.07
CA PHE A 92 0.03 9.78 3.78
C PHE A 92 0.43 8.45 3.16
N TRP A 93 0.55 8.42 1.83
CA TRP A 93 1.03 7.25 1.10
C TRP A 93 1.85 7.65 -0.12
N ILE A 94 2.66 6.71 -0.58
CA ILE A 94 3.46 6.87 -1.80
C ILE A 94 2.52 6.73 -3.00
N LYS A 95 2.55 7.72 -3.89
CA LYS A 95 1.82 7.69 -5.16
C LYS A 95 2.64 6.95 -6.21
N GLY A 96 1.99 6.13 -7.02
CA GLY A 96 2.57 5.32 -8.10
C GLY A 96 2.99 6.12 -9.34
N GLY A 97 2.93 7.46 -9.29
CA GLY A 97 3.27 8.34 -10.41
C GLY A 97 2.14 8.49 -11.44
N ARG A 98 2.48 8.88 -12.68
CA ARG A 98 1.57 8.87 -13.83
C ARG A 98 1.47 7.46 -14.40
N ARG A 99 0.82 6.57 -13.67
CA ARG A 99 0.30 5.35 -14.30
C ARG A 99 -0.87 5.78 -15.19
N PRO A 100 -0.94 5.39 -16.48
CA PRO A 100 -2.19 5.51 -17.20
C PRO A 100 -3.27 4.77 -16.41
N ALA A 101 -4.45 5.37 -16.26
CA ALA A 101 -5.59 4.65 -15.69
C ALA A 101 -5.73 3.33 -16.44
N PRO A 102 -6.04 2.20 -15.75
CA PRO A 102 -6.45 1.00 -16.46
C PRO A 102 -7.48 1.41 -17.49
N ALA A 103 -7.29 1.01 -18.76
CA ALA A 103 -8.29 1.22 -19.80
C ALA A 103 -9.65 0.80 -19.22
N GLU A 104 -10.67 1.62 -19.42
CA GLU A 104 -12.01 1.30 -18.95
C GLU A 104 -12.32 -0.15 -19.31
N GLN A 105 -12.60 -0.97 -18.30
CA GLN A 105 -13.19 -2.29 -18.50
C GLN A 105 -14.65 -2.06 -18.90
N ASN A 106 -14.83 -1.44 -20.06
CA ASN A 106 -16.11 -1.27 -20.69
C ASN A 106 -16.26 -2.45 -21.65
N GLU A 107 -16.57 -3.63 -21.09
CA GLU A 107 -17.24 -4.73 -21.77
C GLU A 107 -17.58 -5.83 -20.76
N LEU A 108 -18.87 -6.23 -20.75
CA LEU A 108 -19.51 -7.35 -20.04
C LEU A 108 -20.12 -7.04 -18.65
N VAL A 109 -21.17 -6.20 -18.63
CA VAL A 109 -22.51 -6.57 -18.09
C VAL A 109 -23.58 -5.90 -18.95
#